data_AF-A0A3P8YG92-F1
#
_entry.id   AF-A0A3P8YG92-F1
#
_cell.length_a   1.000
_cell.length_b   1.000
_cell.length_c   1.000
_cell.angle_alpha   90.00
_cell.angle_beta   90.00
_cell.angle_gamma   90.00
#
_symmetry.space_group_name_H-M   'P 1'
#
loop_
_entity.id
_entity.type
_entity.pdbx_description
1 polymer ?
#
loop_
_entity_poly.entity_id
_entity_poly.type
_entity_poly.pdbx_seq_one_letter_code
_entity_poly.pdbx_strand_id
1 'polypeptide(L)'
;MLGLVVLLGVFILLLSFFIRVRRPKNFPPGPRPLPILGNLLQLDPVNPLKDLERLKRRYGNVFSLYVGTQPVVILNGLEAIREALVTRAMEYGGRPNHIMISHVLQGKGVILANYGSSWREHRRFTLTTLRNFGLGKRSMEERILGEVTHICKELESSAGDLIDPQNLFHLAASNIICSLIFGERFSYDDPIFLTLIQWLQDLTKQSISPWAMVYEILPVLRPLPLPFRNVFQKCDEIKDFISKIVTQHKHSWVAGEPRDLIDSYLDQIDKTAEEGSTFNDTQMVSLLLDLFIAGTDTTSNTLRSVMLHLMTNQPIQDRCHREIEEVLEGRVDASFEDRHAMPYVQAVIHEAQRMSDTVPLSVFHSTCKDTQLQGYQLPKESPSPCHRWRCCFSIACKSDEALSKCQSGRQQEDLQLSTFTGRAGCVIQNKFGHNGDS
;
A
#
# COMPACT_ATOMS: atom_id res chain seq x y z
N MET A 1 29.19 24.39 30.90
CA MET A 1 28.21 23.95 29.89
C MET A 1 28.34 22.46 29.55
N LEU A 2 29.50 21.96 29.09
CA LEU A 2 29.68 20.54 28.76
C LEU A 2 29.40 19.57 29.92
N GLY A 3 29.94 19.84 31.11
CA GLY A 3 29.75 18.96 32.28
C GLY A 3 28.30 18.85 32.76
N LEU A 4 27.48 19.89 32.56
CA LEU A 4 26.07 19.91 32.94
C LEU A 4 25.22 19.11 31.95
N VAL A 5 25.57 19.14 30.66
CA VAL A 5 24.97 18.28 29.62
C VAL A 5 25.32 16.81 29.85
N VAL A 6 26.57 16.50 30.24
CA VAL A 6 26.97 15.12 30.57
C VAL A 6 26.25 14.60 31.81
N LEU A 7 26.15 15.40 32.88
CA LEU A 7 25.40 15.05 34.10
C LEU A 7 23.91 14.83 33.82
N LEU A 8 23.29 15.69 33.00
CA LEU A 8 21.90 15.53 32.58
C LEU A 8 21.70 14.25 31.75
N GLY A 9 22.63 13.95 30.83
CA GLY A 9 22.63 12.73 30.04
C GLY A 9 22.74 11.47 30.89
N VAL A 10 23.65 11.46 31.87
CA VAL A 10 23.80 10.35 32.83
C VAL A 10 22.56 10.19 33.71
N PHE A 11 21.96 11.29 34.18
CA PHE A 11 20.72 11.26 34.96
C PHE A 11 19.54 10.70 34.15
N ILE A 12 19.39 11.11 32.89
CA ILE A 12 18.38 10.56 31.97
C ILE A 12 18.63 9.07 31.71
N LEU A 13 19.89 8.66 31.52
CA LEU A 13 20.27 7.25 31.37
C LEU A 13 19.91 6.42 32.60
N LEU A 14 20.21 6.92 33.80
CA LEU A 14 19.86 6.27 35.06
C LEU A 14 18.34 6.19 35.23
N LEU A 15 17.62 7.29 35.03
CA LEU A 15 16.15 7.30 35.01
C LEU A 15 15.60 6.31 33.99
N SER A 16 16.21 6.18 32.82
CA SER A 16 15.78 5.25 31.79
C SER A 16 15.94 3.78 32.22
N PHE A 17 16.97 3.48 33.01
CA PHE A 17 17.20 2.16 33.57
C PHE A 17 16.17 1.80 34.68
N PHE A 18 15.73 2.81 35.44
CA PHE A 18 14.72 2.66 36.48
C PHE A 18 13.27 2.65 35.94
N ILE A 19 12.98 3.39 34.86
CA ILE A 19 11.66 3.41 34.21
C ILE A 19 11.53 2.17 33.32
N ARG A 20 11.12 1.05 33.92
CA ARG A 20 10.78 -0.17 33.17
C ARG A 20 9.47 0.02 32.41
N VAL A 21 9.55 0.14 31.10
CA VAL A 21 8.39 -0.03 30.21
C VAL A 21 7.95 -1.50 30.30
N ARG A 22 6.86 -1.76 31.03
CA ARG A 22 6.31 -3.11 31.20
C ARG A 22 5.27 -3.36 30.12
N ARG A 23 5.40 -4.46 29.38
CA ARG A 23 4.34 -4.98 28.51
C ARG A 23 3.10 -5.41 29.34
N PRO A 24 1.90 -5.40 28.75
CA PRO A 24 0.71 -5.96 29.38
C PRO A 24 0.89 -7.46 29.66
N LYS A 25 0.09 -8.00 30.60
CA LYS A 25 0.07 -9.44 30.84
C LYS A 25 -0.36 -10.16 29.56
N ASN A 26 0.32 -11.27 29.24
CA ASN A 26 0.07 -12.09 28.05
C ASN A 26 0.16 -11.34 26.70
N PHE A 27 0.85 -10.21 26.65
CA PHE A 27 1.13 -9.51 25.39
C PHE A 27 2.25 -10.23 24.62
N PRO A 28 2.31 -10.14 23.27
CA PRO A 28 3.35 -10.79 22.50
C PRO A 28 4.77 -10.47 22.99
N PRO A 29 5.68 -11.46 23.01
CA PRO A 29 7.05 -11.28 23.47
C PRO A 29 7.83 -10.38 22.50
N GLY A 30 9.03 -9.95 22.90
CA GLY A 30 9.88 -9.17 22.01
C GLY A 30 11.07 -8.56 22.73
N PRO A 31 11.91 -7.78 22.04
CA PRO A 31 13.09 -7.20 22.64
C PRO A 31 12.74 -6.12 23.68
N ARG A 32 13.66 -5.87 24.62
CA ARG A 32 13.44 -4.90 25.70
C ARG A 32 13.41 -3.49 25.12
N PRO A 33 12.32 -2.72 25.31
CA PRO A 33 12.24 -1.35 24.82
C PRO A 33 13.05 -0.40 25.71
N LEU A 34 13.71 0.56 25.07
CA LEU A 34 14.28 1.73 25.74
C LEU A 34 13.18 2.76 26.02
N PRO A 35 13.26 3.53 27.12
CA PRO A 35 12.33 4.62 27.36
C PRO A 35 12.36 5.65 26.24
N ILE A 36 11.18 6.14 25.86
CA ILE A 36 10.94 7.13 24.80
C ILE A 36 11.23 6.63 23.38
N LEU A 37 12.39 5.99 23.13
CA LEU A 37 12.80 5.52 21.79
C LEU A 37 12.28 4.12 21.43
N GLY A 38 11.86 3.33 22.41
CA GLY A 38 11.39 1.97 22.19
C GLY A 38 12.50 1.05 21.68
N ASN A 39 12.27 0.36 20.57
CA ASN A 39 13.19 -0.61 19.98
C ASN A 39 13.94 -0.07 18.76
N LEU A 40 13.87 1.23 18.47
CA LEU A 40 14.44 1.81 17.24
C LEU A 40 15.95 1.67 17.13
N LEU A 41 16.69 1.80 18.24
CA LEU A 41 18.15 1.59 18.23
C LEU A 41 18.54 0.12 17.97
N GLN A 42 17.57 -0.79 17.95
CA GLN A 42 17.75 -2.22 17.68
C GLN A 42 17.34 -2.59 16.25
N LEU A 43 16.89 -1.60 15.46
CA LEU A 43 16.45 -1.74 14.08
C LEU A 43 17.32 -0.84 13.20
N ASP A 44 17.65 -1.32 12.00
CA ASP A 44 18.23 -0.49 10.96
C ASP A 44 17.19 0.57 10.52
N PRO A 45 17.56 1.88 10.52
CA PRO A 45 16.63 2.96 10.17
C PRO A 45 16.30 3.02 8.67
N VAL A 46 17.07 2.33 7.82
CA VAL A 46 16.88 2.30 6.37
C VAL A 46 16.25 0.98 5.92
N ASN A 47 16.70 -0.15 6.46
CA ASN A 47 16.16 -1.47 6.09
C ASN A 47 15.93 -2.39 7.31
N PRO A 48 14.80 -2.22 8.03
CA PRO A 48 14.52 -2.98 9.23
C PRO A 48 14.16 -4.46 8.96
N LEU A 49 13.93 -4.87 7.70
CA LEU A 49 13.40 -6.20 7.38
C LEU A 49 14.33 -7.34 7.84
N LYS A 50 15.65 -7.15 7.74
CA LYS A 50 16.62 -8.14 8.21
C LYS A 50 16.58 -8.28 9.74
N ASP A 51 16.39 -7.17 10.45
CA ASP A 51 16.27 -7.20 11.91
C ASP A 51 14.95 -7.83 12.35
N LEU A 52 13.85 -7.57 11.64
CA LEU A 52 12.56 -8.20 11.87
C LEU A 52 12.63 -9.73 11.70
N GLU A 53 13.33 -10.21 10.68
CA GLU A 53 13.56 -11.65 10.47
C GLU A 53 14.42 -12.25 11.61
N ARG A 54 15.47 -11.55 12.06
CA ARG A 54 16.25 -11.97 13.25
C ARG A 54 15.37 -12.04 14.50
N LEU A 55 14.46 -11.11 14.68
CA LEU A 55 13.53 -11.07 15.82
C LEU A 55 12.48 -12.17 15.74
N LYS A 56 11.93 -12.46 14.56
CA LYS A 56 11.05 -13.59 14.30
C LYS A 56 11.70 -14.91 14.72
N ARG A 57 12.96 -15.16 14.34
CA ARG A 57 13.69 -16.38 14.75
C ARG A 57 13.85 -16.51 16.27
N ARG A 58 13.87 -15.40 16.99
CA ARG A 58 14.07 -15.36 18.45
C ARG A 58 12.77 -15.41 19.26
N TYR A 59 11.72 -14.75 18.77
CA TYR A 59 10.47 -14.53 19.52
C TYR A 59 9.27 -15.26 18.91
N GLY A 60 9.44 -15.88 17.74
CA GLY A 60 8.39 -16.59 17.02
C GLY A 60 7.64 -15.72 16.03
N ASN A 61 6.55 -16.27 15.50
CA ASN A 61 5.76 -15.66 14.43
C ASN A 61 4.99 -14.40 14.85
N VAL A 62 4.65 -14.28 16.14
CA VAL A 62 3.93 -13.13 16.70
C VAL A 62 4.79 -12.52 17.80
N PHE A 63 5.32 -11.32 17.56
CA PHE A 63 6.16 -10.61 18.53
C PHE A 63 5.85 -9.10 18.54
N SER A 64 6.31 -8.38 19.56
CA SER A 64 6.07 -6.95 19.72
C SER A 64 7.33 -6.12 19.79
N LEU A 65 7.26 -4.95 19.17
CA LEU A 65 8.23 -3.87 19.20
C LEU A 65 7.59 -2.63 19.79
N TYR A 66 8.41 -1.66 20.16
CA TYR A 66 7.98 -0.32 20.52
C TYR A 66 8.57 0.66 19.53
N VAL A 67 7.72 1.37 18.79
CA VAL A 67 8.11 2.52 17.98
C VAL A 67 7.86 3.74 18.86
N GLY A 68 8.95 4.28 19.40
CA GLY A 68 8.86 5.26 20.46
C GLY A 68 8.19 4.70 21.71
N THR A 69 7.05 5.28 22.11
CA THR A 69 6.22 4.78 23.23
C THR A 69 5.10 3.84 22.79
N GLN A 70 4.89 3.64 21.49
CA GLN A 70 3.76 2.90 20.95
C GLN A 70 4.14 1.42 20.69
N PRO A 71 3.40 0.45 21.25
CA PRO A 71 3.63 -0.95 20.96
C PRO A 71 3.11 -1.34 19.57
N VAL A 72 3.98 -1.89 18.74
CA VAL A 72 3.65 -2.47 17.44
C VAL A 72 3.80 -3.98 17.53
N VAL A 73 2.82 -4.73 17.06
CA VAL A 73 2.89 -6.19 17.00
C VAL A 73 3.15 -6.61 15.56
N ILE A 74 4.20 -7.40 15.36
CA ILE A 74 4.58 -7.92 14.05
C ILE A 74 3.99 -9.31 13.90
N LEU A 75 3.23 -9.49 12.82
CA LEU A 75 2.65 -10.78 12.43
C LEU A 75 3.47 -11.36 11.29
N ASN A 76 3.96 -12.57 11.48
CA ASN A 76 4.71 -13.33 10.49
C ASN A 76 4.02 -14.69 10.28
N GLY A 77 4.09 -15.20 9.06
CA GLY A 77 3.55 -16.52 8.73
C GLY A 77 2.03 -16.51 8.45
N LEU A 78 1.63 -17.40 7.54
CA LEU A 78 0.29 -17.42 6.98
C LEU A 78 -0.81 -17.66 8.02
N GLU A 79 -0.55 -18.49 9.03
CA GLU A 79 -1.54 -18.85 10.04
C GLU A 79 -1.97 -17.63 10.89
N ALA A 80 -1.00 -16.88 11.44
CA ALA A 80 -1.26 -15.69 12.24
C ALA A 80 -1.93 -14.58 11.40
N ILE A 81 -1.49 -14.42 10.14
CA ILE A 81 -2.06 -13.45 9.20
C ILE A 81 -3.51 -13.82 8.86
N ARG A 82 -3.78 -15.08 8.54
CA ARG A 82 -5.12 -15.58 8.21
C ARG A 82 -6.07 -15.45 9.40
N GLU A 83 -5.63 -15.78 10.61
CA GLU A 83 -6.42 -15.62 11.82
C GLU A 83 -6.82 -14.15 12.02
N ALA A 84 -5.88 -13.21 11.91
CA ALA A 84 -6.14 -11.80 12.11
C ALA A 84 -6.99 -11.17 11.00
N LEU A 85 -6.61 -11.36 9.73
CA LEU A 85 -7.18 -10.62 8.60
C LEU A 85 -8.40 -11.28 7.96
N VAL A 86 -8.53 -12.60 8.08
CA VAL A 86 -9.62 -13.36 7.46
C VAL A 86 -10.61 -13.82 8.53
N THR A 87 -10.17 -14.65 9.48
CA THR A 87 -11.06 -15.24 10.48
C THR A 87 -11.63 -14.20 11.44
N ARG A 88 -10.78 -13.27 11.91
CA ARG A 88 -11.16 -12.20 12.86
C ARG A 88 -11.11 -10.81 12.23
N ALA A 89 -11.40 -10.71 10.93
CA ALA A 89 -11.27 -9.48 10.15
C ALA A 89 -11.96 -8.24 10.75
N MET A 90 -13.08 -8.43 11.46
CA MET A 90 -13.80 -7.34 12.13
C MET A 90 -13.06 -6.78 13.35
N GLU A 91 -12.27 -7.61 14.03
CA GLU A 91 -11.57 -7.25 15.25
C GLU A 91 -10.25 -6.53 14.94
N TYR A 92 -9.62 -6.87 13.81
CA TYR A 92 -8.36 -6.31 13.32
C TYR A 92 -8.55 -5.35 12.13
N GLY A 93 -9.79 -4.93 11.86
CA GLY A 93 -10.12 -4.06 10.72
C GLY A 93 -9.78 -2.59 10.92
N GLY A 94 -9.36 -2.18 12.12
CA GLY A 94 -9.08 -0.79 12.47
C GLY A 94 -7.85 -0.23 11.75
N ARG A 95 -7.76 1.10 11.68
CA ARG A 95 -6.61 1.83 11.14
C ARG A 95 -6.06 2.78 12.22
N PRO A 96 -4.73 2.88 12.37
CA PRO A 96 -4.16 3.80 13.34
C PRO A 96 -4.38 5.25 12.93
N ASN A 97 -4.82 6.09 13.88
CA ASN A 97 -5.21 7.49 13.62
C ASN A 97 -4.13 8.53 13.94
N HIS A 98 -2.94 8.10 14.34
CA HIS A 98 -1.90 8.98 14.88
C HIS A 98 -0.57 8.91 14.15
N ILE A 99 -0.54 8.17 13.04
CA ILE A 99 0.62 8.05 12.16
C ILE A 99 0.62 9.17 11.12
N MET A 100 1.79 9.54 10.62
CA MET A 100 1.98 10.56 9.59
C MET A 100 1.00 10.34 8.43
N ILE A 101 0.96 9.13 7.92
CA ILE A 101 0.13 8.71 6.79
C ILE A 101 -1.38 8.94 7.09
N SER A 102 -1.84 8.75 8.34
CA SER A 102 -3.22 9.05 8.75
C SER A 102 -3.53 10.55 8.84
N HIS A 103 -2.55 11.39 9.19
CA HIS A 103 -2.74 12.84 9.19
C HIS A 103 -2.73 13.41 7.77
N VAL A 104 -1.91 12.85 6.89
CA VAL A 104 -1.86 13.19 5.46
C VAL A 104 -3.24 12.94 4.83
N LEU A 105 -3.84 11.79 5.08
CA LEU A 105 -5.16 11.42 4.53
C LEU A 105 -6.35 11.83 5.42
N GLN A 106 -6.10 12.44 6.58
CA GLN A 106 -7.12 12.90 7.55
C GLN A 106 -8.16 11.82 7.94
N GLY A 107 -7.80 10.54 7.86
CA GLY A 107 -8.72 9.41 8.08
C GLY A 107 -9.88 9.33 7.07
N LYS A 108 -9.78 10.04 5.93
CA LYS A 108 -10.74 10.04 4.81
C LYS A 108 -10.25 9.08 3.72
N GLY A 109 -11.08 8.86 2.70
CA GLY A 109 -10.81 7.87 1.64
C GLY A 109 -11.22 6.45 2.03
N VAL A 110 -10.49 5.45 1.56
CA VAL A 110 -10.77 4.01 1.74
C VAL A 110 -9.57 3.24 2.29
N ILE A 111 -8.33 3.63 2.00
CA ILE A 111 -7.14 2.85 2.37
C ILE A 111 -6.88 2.93 3.88
N LEU A 112 -6.93 4.14 4.45
CA LEU A 112 -6.68 4.40 5.87
C LEU A 112 -7.92 4.83 6.66
N ALA A 113 -9.07 4.93 6.02
CA ALA A 113 -10.30 5.21 6.73
C ALA A 113 -10.62 4.06 7.71
N ASN A 114 -11.07 4.44 8.91
CA ASN A 114 -11.40 3.47 9.95
C ASN A 114 -12.56 2.58 9.54
N TYR A 115 -12.50 1.33 10.00
CA TYR A 115 -13.60 0.41 9.81
C TYR A 115 -14.91 0.95 10.42
N GLY A 116 -15.92 1.14 9.58
CA GLY A 116 -17.21 1.72 9.95
C GLY A 116 -18.21 1.66 8.79
N SER A 117 -19.41 2.20 8.99
CA SER A 117 -20.45 2.30 7.94
C SER A 117 -19.93 3.10 6.74
N SER A 118 -19.37 4.29 6.99
CA SER A 118 -18.77 5.15 5.97
C SER A 118 -17.72 4.41 5.11
N TRP A 119 -16.73 3.77 5.74
CA TRP A 119 -15.73 3.00 5.00
C TRP A 119 -16.35 1.87 4.16
N ARG A 120 -17.36 1.15 4.69
CA ARG A 120 -18.05 0.08 3.94
C ARG A 120 -18.81 0.63 2.73
N GLU A 121 -19.47 1.77 2.88
CA GLU A 121 -20.19 2.47 1.81
C GLU A 121 -19.22 2.91 0.71
N HIS A 122 -18.17 3.67 1.06
CA HIS A 122 -17.16 4.16 0.12
C HIS A 122 -16.41 3.02 -0.58
N ARG A 123 -16.04 1.97 0.16
CA ARG A 123 -15.40 0.78 -0.44
C ARG A 123 -16.33 0.06 -1.42
N ARG A 124 -17.59 -0.15 -1.04
CA ARG A 124 -18.57 -0.83 -1.91
C ARG A 124 -18.84 0.00 -3.16
N PHE A 125 -19.03 1.30 -2.99
CA PHE A 125 -19.19 2.25 -4.09
C PHE A 125 -18.00 2.15 -5.05
N THR A 126 -16.78 2.35 -4.54
CA THR A 126 -15.54 2.33 -5.33
C THR A 126 -15.38 1.02 -6.11
N LEU A 127 -15.54 -0.13 -5.47
CA LEU A 127 -15.43 -1.44 -6.15
C LEU A 127 -16.48 -1.63 -7.24
N THR A 128 -17.71 -1.17 -7.00
CA THR A 128 -18.80 -1.27 -7.97
C THR A 128 -18.52 -0.37 -9.16
N THR A 129 -18.13 0.88 -8.91
CA THR A 129 -17.80 1.88 -9.93
C THR A 129 -16.61 1.44 -10.78
N LEU A 130 -15.51 0.98 -10.18
CA LEU A 130 -14.35 0.47 -10.93
C LEU A 130 -14.72 -0.71 -11.84
N ARG A 131 -15.56 -1.65 -11.36
CA ARG A 131 -16.07 -2.76 -12.18
C ARG A 131 -16.97 -2.29 -13.31
N ASN A 132 -17.78 -1.26 -13.08
CA ASN A 132 -18.63 -0.67 -14.12
C ASN A 132 -17.78 -0.08 -15.24
N PHE A 133 -16.71 0.65 -14.91
CA PHE A 133 -15.78 1.26 -15.87
C PHE A 133 -14.74 0.31 -16.48
N GLY A 134 -14.76 -0.97 -16.14
CA GLY A 134 -14.02 -1.99 -16.87
C GLY A 134 -13.15 -2.90 -16.04
N LEU A 135 -12.98 -2.67 -14.73
CA LEU A 135 -12.14 -3.54 -13.89
C LEU A 135 -12.63 -5.00 -13.98
N GLY A 136 -11.79 -5.86 -14.56
CA GLY A 136 -12.10 -7.27 -14.83
C GLY A 136 -12.93 -7.53 -16.10
N LYS A 137 -13.06 -6.55 -17.00
CA LYS A 137 -13.75 -6.64 -18.29
C LYS A 137 -12.79 -6.29 -19.44
N ARG A 138 -13.17 -6.65 -20.66
CA ARG A 138 -12.42 -6.37 -21.90
C ARG A 138 -12.14 -4.88 -22.13
N SER A 139 -13.01 -3.98 -21.70
CA SER A 139 -12.78 -2.53 -21.84
C SER A 139 -11.54 -2.04 -21.06
N MET A 140 -11.15 -2.70 -19.97
CA MET A 140 -9.90 -2.41 -19.28
C MET A 140 -8.70 -2.94 -20.05
N GLU A 141 -8.81 -4.14 -20.60
CA GLU A 141 -7.76 -4.75 -21.41
C GLU A 141 -7.41 -3.86 -22.60
N GLU A 142 -8.39 -3.29 -23.28
CA GLU A 142 -8.18 -2.32 -24.37
C GLU A 142 -7.43 -1.06 -23.90
N ARG A 143 -7.76 -0.53 -22.72
CA ARG A 143 -7.04 0.62 -22.13
C ARG A 143 -5.59 0.26 -21.79
N ILE A 144 -5.37 -0.93 -21.23
CA ILE A 144 -4.04 -1.44 -20.89
C ILE A 144 -3.21 -1.62 -22.17
N LEU A 145 -3.76 -2.24 -23.21
CA LEU A 145 -3.10 -2.43 -24.50
C LEU A 145 -2.77 -1.09 -25.19
N GLY A 146 -3.65 -0.09 -25.05
CA GLY A 146 -3.36 1.27 -25.46
C GLY A 146 -2.09 1.83 -24.80
N GLU A 147 -1.96 1.72 -23.47
CA GLU A 147 -0.74 2.14 -22.78
C GLU A 147 0.49 1.29 -23.12
N VAL A 148 0.32 -0.03 -23.32
CA VAL A 148 1.40 -0.92 -23.75
C VAL A 148 1.97 -0.46 -25.10
N THR A 149 1.11 -0.07 -26.04
CA THR A 149 1.55 0.48 -27.33
C THR A 149 2.43 1.72 -27.16
N HIS A 150 2.07 2.62 -26.23
CA HIS A 150 2.89 3.79 -25.91
C HIS A 150 4.23 3.42 -25.27
N ILE A 151 4.25 2.46 -24.36
CA ILE A 151 5.48 1.93 -23.76
C ILE A 151 6.39 1.35 -24.84
N CYS A 152 5.88 0.46 -25.70
CA CYS A 152 6.66 -0.16 -26.76
C CYS A 152 7.26 0.89 -27.70
N LYS A 153 6.47 1.89 -28.10
CA LYS A 153 6.96 2.99 -28.94
C LYS A 153 8.11 3.78 -28.30
N GLU A 154 8.04 4.04 -27.00
CA GLU A 154 9.09 4.74 -26.26
C GLU A 154 10.37 3.90 -26.10
N LEU A 155 10.21 2.57 -25.93
CA LEU A 155 11.32 1.64 -25.89
C LEU A 155 12.00 1.51 -27.27
N GLU A 156 11.22 1.50 -28.34
CA GLU A 156 11.70 1.46 -29.73
C GLU A 156 12.42 2.75 -30.12
N SER A 157 11.89 3.92 -29.74
CA SER A 157 12.53 5.21 -30.03
C SER A 157 13.87 5.37 -29.30
N SER A 158 14.02 4.70 -28.16
CA SER A 158 15.23 4.70 -27.33
C SER A 158 16.17 3.51 -27.62
N ALA A 159 15.96 2.80 -28.73
CA ALA A 159 16.74 1.62 -29.07
C ALA A 159 18.24 1.96 -29.24
N GLY A 160 19.07 1.35 -28.39
CA GLY A 160 20.52 1.57 -28.36
C GLY A 160 21.00 2.56 -27.29
N ASP A 161 20.09 3.29 -26.67
CA ASP A 161 20.39 4.23 -25.58
C ASP A 161 20.13 3.64 -24.19
N LEU A 162 20.71 4.28 -23.16
CA LEU A 162 20.45 3.95 -21.76
C LEU A 162 19.25 4.73 -21.24
N ILE A 163 18.22 4.01 -20.79
CA ILE A 163 17.00 4.60 -20.23
C ILE A 163 16.78 4.14 -18.78
N ASP A 164 16.22 5.02 -17.94
CA ASP A 164 15.66 4.62 -16.64
C ASP A 164 14.18 4.28 -16.81
N PRO A 165 13.77 3.00 -16.71
CA PRO A 165 12.39 2.59 -16.92
C PRO A 165 11.46 3.04 -15.78
N GLN A 166 11.99 3.60 -14.69
CA GLN A 166 11.18 4.04 -13.55
C GLN A 166 10.09 5.02 -13.99
N ASN A 167 10.45 6.10 -14.68
CA ASN A 167 9.46 7.13 -15.05
C ASN A 167 8.44 6.59 -16.07
N LEU A 168 8.90 5.80 -17.03
CA LEU A 168 8.03 5.17 -18.03
C LEU A 168 6.93 4.33 -17.39
N PHE A 169 7.28 3.44 -16.46
CA PHE A 169 6.29 2.59 -15.78
C PHE A 169 5.37 3.37 -14.83
N HIS A 170 5.85 4.46 -14.20
CA HIS A 170 4.97 5.31 -13.39
C HIS A 170 3.96 6.05 -14.27
N LEU A 171 4.40 6.64 -15.39
CA LEU A 171 3.52 7.32 -16.33
C LEU A 171 2.44 6.39 -16.89
N ALA A 172 2.83 5.19 -17.31
CA ALA A 172 1.89 4.20 -17.84
C ALA A 172 0.89 3.73 -16.77
N ALA A 173 1.35 3.34 -15.59
CA ALA A 173 0.47 2.90 -14.50
C ALA A 173 -0.48 4.02 -14.05
N SER A 174 0.02 5.26 -13.97
CA SER A 174 -0.79 6.44 -13.67
C SER A 174 -1.85 6.71 -14.74
N ASN A 175 -1.53 6.59 -16.03
CA ASN A 175 -2.52 6.80 -17.08
C ASN A 175 -3.64 5.76 -17.06
N ILE A 176 -3.32 4.49 -16.77
CA ILE A 176 -4.35 3.45 -16.60
C ILE A 176 -5.34 3.85 -15.51
N ILE A 177 -4.85 4.25 -14.33
CA ILE A 177 -5.75 4.66 -13.23
C ILE A 177 -6.44 6.00 -13.52
N CYS A 178 -5.76 6.99 -14.09
CA CYS A 178 -6.34 8.28 -14.51
C CYS A 178 -7.51 8.07 -15.48
N SER A 179 -7.40 7.16 -16.45
CA SER A 179 -8.49 6.87 -17.37
C SER A 179 -9.77 6.37 -16.67
N LEU A 180 -9.63 5.77 -15.48
CA LEU A 180 -10.75 5.23 -14.69
C LEU A 180 -11.31 6.27 -13.73
N ILE A 181 -10.43 7.06 -13.12
CA ILE A 181 -10.82 7.98 -12.05
C ILE A 181 -11.11 9.41 -12.55
N PHE A 182 -10.49 9.84 -13.64
CA PHE A 182 -10.64 11.17 -14.25
C PHE A 182 -11.20 11.13 -15.68
N GLY A 183 -11.45 9.93 -16.23
CA GLY A 183 -11.95 9.78 -17.60
C GLY A 183 -10.95 10.16 -18.71
N GLU A 184 -9.74 10.61 -18.34
CA GLU A 184 -8.77 11.19 -19.27
C GLU A 184 -7.37 10.57 -19.12
N ARG A 185 -6.61 10.62 -20.22
CA ARG A 185 -5.21 10.23 -20.31
C ARG A 185 -4.34 11.48 -20.46
N PHE A 186 -3.21 11.52 -19.79
CA PHE A 186 -2.23 12.60 -19.94
C PHE A 186 -1.13 12.21 -20.93
N SER A 187 -0.60 13.19 -21.67
CA SER A 187 0.59 12.98 -22.50
C SER A 187 1.81 12.68 -21.61
N TYR A 188 2.74 11.85 -22.09
CA TYR A 188 3.99 11.59 -21.36
C TYR A 188 4.90 12.84 -21.31
N ASP A 189 4.74 13.75 -22.27
CA ASP A 189 5.45 15.02 -22.32
C ASP A 189 4.74 16.16 -21.56
N ASP A 190 3.57 15.89 -20.96
CA ASP A 190 2.84 16.92 -20.22
C ASP A 190 3.64 17.30 -18.96
N PRO A 191 4.13 18.56 -18.86
CA PRO A 191 4.93 19.00 -17.73
C PRO A 191 4.16 18.94 -16.40
N ILE A 192 2.83 19.10 -16.43
CA ILE A 192 1.99 19.02 -15.22
C ILE A 192 1.93 17.57 -14.74
N PHE A 193 1.74 16.63 -15.67
CA PHE A 193 1.68 15.21 -15.34
C PHE A 193 3.04 14.69 -14.85
N LEU A 194 4.13 15.05 -15.51
CA LEU A 194 5.49 14.73 -15.05
C LEU A 194 5.75 15.25 -13.63
N THR A 195 5.33 16.48 -13.34
CA THR A 195 5.45 17.08 -12.00
C THR A 195 4.62 16.32 -10.97
N LEU A 196 3.41 15.90 -11.32
CA LEU A 196 2.53 15.08 -10.47
C LEU A 196 3.18 13.73 -10.10
N ILE A 197 3.77 13.05 -11.09
CA ILE A 197 4.50 11.79 -10.84
C ILE A 197 5.71 12.01 -9.93
N GLN A 198 6.46 13.10 -10.12
CA GLN A 198 7.58 13.44 -9.24
C GLN A 198 7.13 13.67 -7.80
N TRP A 199 6.04 14.42 -7.59
CA TRP A 199 5.49 14.65 -6.25
C TRP A 199 5.05 13.35 -5.57
N LEU A 200 4.46 12.42 -6.33
CA LEU A 200 4.04 11.12 -5.84
C LEU A 200 5.25 10.26 -5.45
N GLN A 201 6.29 10.20 -6.28
CA GLN A 201 7.54 9.49 -5.96
C GLN A 201 8.23 10.07 -4.71
N ASP A 202 8.25 11.40 -4.57
CA ASP A 202 8.82 12.07 -3.41
C ASP A 202 8.01 11.81 -2.14
N LEU A 203 6.68 11.83 -2.23
CA LEU A 203 5.78 11.49 -1.13
C LEU A 203 6.08 10.10 -0.59
N THR A 204 6.22 9.10 -1.46
CA THR A 204 6.49 7.72 -1.06
C THR A 204 7.88 7.54 -0.46
N LYS A 205 8.92 8.14 -1.06
CA LYS A 205 10.29 8.12 -0.50
C LYS A 205 10.36 8.77 0.88
N GLN A 206 9.70 9.90 1.06
CA GLN A 206 9.74 10.65 2.32
C GLN A 206 8.89 9.97 3.42
N SER A 207 7.80 9.29 3.05
CA SER A 207 6.93 8.56 4.00
C SER A 207 7.63 7.38 4.69
N ILE A 208 8.70 6.85 4.11
CA ILE A 208 9.50 5.74 4.66
C ILE A 208 10.85 6.26 5.22
N SER A 209 11.10 7.57 5.16
CA SER A 209 12.36 8.16 5.59
C SER A 209 12.54 8.13 7.12
N PRO A 210 13.77 8.25 7.65
CA PRO A 210 14.00 8.42 9.08
C PRO A 210 13.24 9.60 9.70
N TRP A 211 12.93 10.64 8.91
CA TRP A 211 12.11 11.77 9.37
C TRP A 211 10.65 11.38 9.63
N ALA A 212 10.13 10.38 8.90
CA ALA A 212 8.84 9.79 9.20
C ALA A 212 8.85 9.10 10.57
N MET A 213 9.91 8.36 10.89
CA MET A 213 10.06 7.76 12.23
C MET A 213 10.13 8.82 13.34
N VAL A 214 10.86 9.93 13.12
CA VAL A 214 10.91 11.05 14.08
C VAL A 214 9.51 11.61 14.37
N TYR A 215 8.68 11.73 13.34
CA TYR A 215 7.29 12.20 13.47
C TYR A 215 6.42 11.27 14.34
N GLU A 216 6.66 9.96 14.26
CA GLU A 216 5.93 8.96 15.06
C GLU A 216 6.33 8.98 16.53
N ILE A 217 7.63 9.14 16.81
CA ILE A 217 8.18 9.03 18.17
C ILE A 217 7.94 10.29 19.00
N LEU A 218 8.10 11.46 18.37
CA LEU A 218 8.15 12.74 19.06
C LEU A 218 7.01 13.67 18.59
N PRO A 219 5.78 13.50 19.09
CA PRO A 219 4.66 14.40 18.80
C PRO A 219 4.96 15.87 19.09
N VAL A 220 5.83 16.15 20.08
CA VAL A 220 6.26 17.51 20.46
C VAL A 220 7.01 18.22 19.32
N LEU A 221 7.66 17.48 18.42
CA LEU A 221 8.37 18.07 17.28
C LEU A 221 7.47 18.38 16.09
N ARG A 222 6.23 17.86 16.05
CA ARG A 222 5.29 18.05 14.92
C ARG A 222 5.04 19.52 14.54
N PRO A 223 5.01 20.49 15.49
CA PRO A 223 4.88 21.90 15.14
C PRO A 223 6.11 22.52 14.45
N LEU A 224 7.28 21.88 14.52
CA LEU A 224 8.52 22.44 13.94
C LEU A 224 8.54 22.33 12.40
N PRO A 225 9.25 23.24 11.71
CA PRO A 225 9.43 23.20 10.26
C PRO A 225 10.51 22.18 9.86
N LEU A 226 10.30 20.91 10.19
CA LEU A 226 11.22 19.81 9.87
C LEU A 226 10.88 19.16 8.52
N PRO A 227 11.78 18.35 7.92
CA PRO A 227 11.60 17.79 6.58
C PRO A 227 10.31 16.97 6.37
N PHE A 228 9.72 16.42 7.43
CA PHE A 228 8.42 15.75 7.33
C PHE A 228 7.27 16.69 6.90
N ARG A 229 7.44 18.03 6.98
CA ARG A 229 6.45 18.98 6.46
C ARG A 229 6.33 18.94 4.94
N ASN A 230 7.40 18.57 4.24
CA ASN A 230 7.40 18.47 2.78
C ASN A 230 6.39 17.40 2.31
N VAL A 231 6.22 16.31 3.07
CA VAL A 231 5.20 15.27 2.83
C VAL A 231 3.79 15.88 2.80
N PHE A 232 3.47 16.72 3.78
CA PHE A 232 2.15 17.37 3.85
C PHE A 232 1.95 18.35 2.70
N GLN A 233 2.96 19.17 2.40
CA GLN A 233 2.92 20.13 1.29
C GLN A 233 2.70 19.42 -0.06
N LYS A 234 3.46 18.35 -0.34
CA LYS A 234 3.32 17.55 -1.56
C LYS A 234 1.95 16.89 -1.65
N CYS A 235 1.44 16.37 -0.55
CA CYS A 235 0.08 15.83 -0.52
C CYS A 235 -0.98 16.90 -0.81
N ASP A 236 -0.82 18.10 -0.26
CA ASP A 236 -1.76 19.20 -0.50
C ASP A 236 -1.68 19.68 -1.96
N GLU A 237 -0.49 19.76 -2.57
CA GLU A 237 -0.30 20.05 -3.99
C GLU A 237 -1.02 19.01 -4.90
N ILE A 238 -0.93 17.72 -4.57
CA ILE A 238 -1.66 16.67 -5.30
C ILE A 238 -3.17 16.81 -5.09
N LYS A 239 -3.64 17.09 -3.86
CA LYS A 239 -5.07 17.32 -3.60
C LYS A 239 -5.60 18.54 -4.33
N ASP A 240 -4.81 19.60 -4.44
CA ASP A 240 -5.17 20.81 -5.19
C ASP A 240 -5.29 20.51 -6.68
N PHE A 241 -4.39 19.69 -7.23
CA PHE A 241 -4.49 19.21 -8.61
C PHE A 241 -5.78 18.40 -8.83
N ILE A 242 -6.05 17.41 -7.97
CA ILE A 242 -7.27 16.60 -8.04
C ILE A 242 -8.52 17.47 -7.90
N SER A 243 -8.50 18.46 -7.01
CA SER A 243 -9.64 19.37 -6.78
C SER A 243 -9.94 20.23 -8.01
N LYS A 244 -8.91 20.62 -8.78
CA LYS A 244 -9.10 21.32 -10.06
C LYS A 244 -9.78 20.44 -11.10
N ILE A 245 -9.38 19.17 -11.22
CA ILE A 245 -10.02 18.20 -12.12
C ILE A 245 -11.48 17.98 -11.70
N VAL A 246 -11.73 17.79 -10.40
CA VAL A 246 -13.11 17.66 -9.86
C VAL A 246 -13.96 18.87 -10.22
N THR A 247 -13.39 20.09 -10.12
CA THR A 247 -14.12 21.32 -10.46
C THR A 247 -14.48 21.36 -11.95
N GLN A 248 -13.56 20.95 -12.84
CA GLN A 248 -13.83 20.83 -14.28
C GLN A 248 -14.92 19.79 -14.59
N HIS A 249 -14.92 18.66 -13.89
CA HIS A 249 -15.97 17.64 -14.02
C HIS A 249 -17.32 18.19 -13.58
N LYS A 250 -17.40 18.90 -12.45
CA LYS A 250 -18.65 19.56 -12.01
C LYS A 250 -19.24 20.53 -13.04
N HIS A 251 -18.41 21.21 -13.83
CA HIS A 251 -18.89 22.11 -14.89
C HIS A 251 -19.44 21.38 -16.12
N SER A 252 -18.95 20.17 -16.40
CA SER A 252 -19.35 19.35 -17.56
C SER A 252 -20.25 18.17 -17.18
N TRP A 253 -20.64 18.08 -15.91
CA TRP A 253 -21.37 16.95 -15.34
C TRP A 253 -22.81 16.93 -15.86
N VAL A 254 -23.24 15.74 -16.29
CA VAL A 254 -24.60 15.42 -16.70
C VAL A 254 -25.09 14.26 -15.84
N ALA A 255 -26.17 14.49 -15.08
CA ALA A 255 -26.70 13.51 -14.15
C ALA A 255 -27.15 12.23 -14.88
N GLY A 256 -26.70 11.07 -14.39
CA GLY A 256 -27.08 9.77 -14.94
C GLY A 256 -26.26 9.29 -16.15
N GLU A 257 -25.33 10.10 -16.66
CA GLU A 257 -24.40 9.73 -17.74
C GLU A 257 -22.94 9.78 -17.27
N PRO A 258 -22.54 8.94 -16.30
CA PRO A 258 -21.21 9.06 -15.70
C PRO A 258 -20.11 8.60 -16.65
N ARG A 259 -19.11 9.47 -16.89
CA ARG A 259 -17.94 9.16 -17.73
C ARG A 259 -16.86 8.39 -16.98
N ASP A 260 -16.78 8.61 -15.67
CA ASP A 260 -15.74 8.09 -14.79
C ASP A 260 -16.19 8.04 -13.32
N LEU A 261 -15.23 7.76 -12.42
CA LEU A 261 -15.48 7.69 -10.99
C LEU A 261 -15.92 9.03 -10.39
N ILE A 262 -15.45 10.18 -10.88
CA ILE A 262 -15.86 11.50 -10.38
C ILE A 262 -17.35 11.69 -10.68
N ASP A 263 -17.77 11.53 -11.92
CA ASP A 263 -19.18 11.73 -12.29
C ASP A 263 -20.10 10.76 -11.55
N SER A 264 -19.68 9.49 -11.40
CA SER A 264 -20.43 8.51 -10.61
C SER A 264 -20.56 8.92 -9.13
N TYR A 265 -19.54 9.59 -8.58
CA TYR A 265 -19.55 10.06 -7.20
C TYR A 265 -20.42 11.30 -7.06
N LEU A 266 -20.42 12.20 -8.06
CA LEU A 266 -21.33 13.35 -8.13
C LEU A 266 -22.80 12.88 -8.18
N ASP A 267 -23.12 11.89 -9.02
CA ASP A 267 -24.44 11.25 -9.04
C ASP A 267 -24.84 10.68 -7.68
N GLN A 268 -23.87 10.13 -6.93
CA GLN A 268 -24.13 9.58 -5.59
C GLN A 268 -24.36 10.68 -4.56
N ILE A 269 -23.64 11.81 -4.64
CA ILE A 269 -23.90 13.00 -3.82
C ILE A 269 -25.32 13.49 -4.07
N ASP A 270 -25.72 13.64 -5.34
CA ASP A 270 -27.04 14.12 -5.73
C ASP A 270 -28.18 13.21 -5.22
N LYS A 271 -28.01 11.89 -5.37
CA LYS A 271 -28.96 10.88 -4.87
C LYS A 271 -29.08 10.82 -3.35
N THR A 272 -28.03 11.19 -2.62
CA THR A 272 -27.95 11.05 -1.16
C THR A 272 -27.97 12.40 -0.44
N ALA A 273 -28.57 13.43 -1.03
CA ALA A 273 -28.69 14.78 -0.47
C ALA A 273 -29.46 14.90 0.88
N GLU A 274 -29.69 13.79 1.59
CA GLU A 274 -30.25 13.73 2.93
C GLU A 274 -29.21 14.09 4.01
N GLU A 275 -29.70 14.62 5.14
CA GLU A 275 -28.87 14.92 6.32
C GLU A 275 -28.19 13.64 6.85
N GLY A 276 -26.86 13.58 6.77
CA GLY A 276 -26.05 12.47 7.29
C GLY A 276 -25.34 11.62 6.24
N SER A 277 -25.41 11.98 4.94
CA SER A 277 -24.63 11.28 3.91
C SER A 277 -23.12 11.39 4.15
N THR A 278 -22.43 10.27 3.93
CA THR A 278 -20.98 10.19 4.04
C THR A 278 -20.28 10.66 2.76
N PHE A 279 -21.04 10.94 1.68
CA PHE A 279 -20.54 11.40 0.39
C PHE A 279 -20.45 12.93 0.36
N ASN A 280 -19.22 13.44 0.26
CA ASN A 280 -18.94 14.86 0.08
C ASN A 280 -17.65 15.05 -0.74
N ASP A 281 -17.41 16.30 -1.15
CA ASP A 281 -16.24 16.70 -1.95
C ASP A 281 -14.91 16.31 -1.30
N THR A 282 -14.75 16.55 0.00
CA THR A 282 -13.47 16.26 0.68
C THR A 282 -13.18 14.77 0.73
N GLN A 283 -14.23 13.95 0.91
CA GLN A 283 -14.13 12.50 0.88
C GLN A 283 -13.86 11.99 -0.54
N MET A 284 -14.44 12.63 -1.57
CA MET A 284 -14.15 12.32 -2.98
C MET A 284 -12.69 12.60 -3.34
N VAL A 285 -12.17 13.78 -3.03
CA VAL A 285 -10.76 14.14 -3.30
C VAL A 285 -9.81 13.19 -2.58
N SER A 286 -10.12 12.80 -1.34
CA SER A 286 -9.32 11.83 -0.59
C SER A 286 -9.38 10.42 -1.21
N LEU A 287 -10.55 10.00 -1.71
CA LEU A 287 -10.72 8.73 -2.42
C LEU A 287 -9.94 8.70 -3.74
N LEU A 288 -9.99 9.78 -4.52
CA LEU A 288 -9.26 9.90 -5.77
C LEU A 288 -7.75 9.86 -5.54
N LEU A 289 -7.28 10.54 -4.49
CA LEU A 289 -5.87 10.49 -4.05
C LEU A 289 -5.45 9.06 -3.68
N ASP A 290 -6.26 8.36 -2.87
CA ASP A 290 -6.03 6.97 -2.46
C ASP A 290 -5.85 6.06 -3.69
N LEU A 291 -6.77 6.17 -4.66
CA LEU A 291 -6.74 5.34 -5.86
C LEU A 291 -5.55 5.68 -6.77
N PHE A 292 -5.25 6.98 -6.93
CA PHE A 292 -4.14 7.45 -7.76
C PHE A 292 -2.79 6.96 -7.23
N ILE A 293 -2.54 7.09 -5.92
CA ILE A 293 -1.30 6.61 -5.29
C ILE A 293 -1.23 5.08 -5.37
N ALA A 294 -2.29 4.38 -4.98
CA ALA A 294 -2.28 2.92 -4.93
C ALA A 294 -2.13 2.28 -6.32
N GLY A 295 -2.80 2.81 -7.34
CA GLY A 295 -2.76 2.28 -8.71
C GLY A 295 -1.43 2.55 -9.41
N THR A 296 -0.79 3.69 -9.11
CA THR A 296 0.48 4.11 -9.72
C THR A 296 1.66 3.36 -9.11
N ASP A 297 1.96 3.57 -7.84
CA ASP A 297 3.25 3.20 -7.24
C ASP A 297 3.44 1.69 -7.11
N THR A 298 2.36 0.96 -6.79
CA THR A 298 2.49 -0.48 -6.56
C THR A 298 2.75 -1.23 -7.86
N THR A 299 2.03 -0.86 -8.93
CA THR A 299 2.15 -1.48 -10.25
C THR A 299 3.50 -1.11 -10.89
N SER A 300 3.87 0.18 -10.86
CA SER A 300 5.13 0.65 -11.48
C SER A 300 6.36 0.01 -10.84
N ASN A 301 6.42 -0.10 -9.51
CA ASN A 301 7.53 -0.73 -8.80
C ASN A 301 7.57 -2.26 -9.02
N THR A 302 6.40 -2.89 -9.19
CA THR A 302 6.34 -4.31 -9.57
C THR A 302 6.90 -4.52 -10.97
N LEU A 303 6.48 -3.72 -11.96
CA LEU A 303 6.98 -3.79 -13.33
C LEU A 303 8.50 -3.55 -13.40
N ARG A 304 8.98 -2.53 -12.68
CA ARG A 304 10.41 -2.23 -12.57
C ARG A 304 11.20 -3.43 -12.05
N SER A 305 10.67 -4.10 -11.02
CA SER A 305 11.35 -5.25 -10.42
C SER A 305 11.29 -6.48 -11.31
N VAL A 306 10.16 -6.73 -11.99
CA VAL A 306 10.05 -7.76 -13.04
C VAL A 306 11.11 -7.54 -14.12
N MET A 307 11.22 -6.31 -14.64
CA MET A 307 12.19 -5.97 -15.67
C MET A 307 13.64 -6.22 -15.19
N LEU A 308 13.98 -5.77 -13.98
CA LEU A 308 15.29 -6.02 -13.38
C LEU A 308 15.59 -7.52 -13.26
N HIS A 309 14.62 -8.33 -12.82
CA HIS A 309 14.79 -9.78 -12.68
C HIS A 309 14.95 -10.48 -14.04
N LEU A 310 14.21 -10.06 -15.06
CA LEU A 310 14.36 -10.61 -16.42
C LEU A 310 15.73 -10.25 -17.02
N MET A 311 16.14 -8.98 -16.93
CA MET A 311 17.43 -8.51 -17.45
C MET A 311 18.63 -9.23 -16.82
N THR A 312 18.51 -9.61 -15.54
CA THR A 312 19.56 -10.32 -14.79
C THR A 312 19.51 -11.84 -14.96
N ASN A 313 18.44 -12.40 -15.53
CA ASN A 313 18.23 -13.84 -15.71
C ASN A 313 17.79 -14.17 -17.14
N GLN A 314 18.71 -13.99 -18.10
CA GLN A 314 18.46 -14.21 -19.53
C GLN A 314 17.80 -15.57 -19.88
N PRO A 315 18.19 -16.72 -19.30
CA PRO A 315 17.52 -17.99 -19.61
C PRO A 315 16.03 -18.04 -19.22
N ILE A 316 15.64 -17.27 -18.19
CA ILE A 316 14.23 -17.13 -17.77
C ILE A 316 13.50 -16.26 -18.79
N GLN A 317 14.09 -15.14 -19.19
CA GLN A 317 13.56 -14.24 -20.21
C GLN A 317 13.34 -14.97 -21.55
N ASP A 318 14.33 -15.72 -22.04
CA ASP A 318 14.24 -16.50 -23.28
C ASP A 318 13.10 -17.53 -23.23
N ARG A 319 12.89 -18.14 -22.06
CA ARG A 319 11.81 -19.12 -21.88
C ARG A 319 10.45 -18.46 -21.84
N CYS A 320 10.31 -17.29 -21.22
CA CYS A 320 9.09 -16.50 -21.32
C CYS A 320 8.80 -16.12 -22.77
N HIS A 321 9.81 -15.66 -23.51
CA HIS A 321 9.66 -15.29 -24.91
C HIS A 321 9.13 -16.45 -25.77
N ARG A 322 9.71 -17.65 -25.63
CA ARG A 322 9.23 -18.84 -26.35
C ARG A 322 7.78 -19.18 -26.04
N GLU A 323 7.37 -19.18 -24.76
CA GLU A 323 5.98 -19.45 -24.39
C GLU A 323 5.03 -18.39 -24.96
N ILE A 324 5.44 -17.12 -24.97
CA ILE A 324 4.66 -16.02 -25.57
C ILE A 324 4.52 -16.22 -27.09
N GLU A 325 5.60 -16.52 -27.81
CA GLU A 325 5.56 -16.75 -29.26
C GLU A 325 4.67 -17.96 -29.62
N GLU A 326 4.78 -19.05 -28.86
CA GLU A 326 3.98 -20.25 -29.05
C GLU A 326 2.48 -19.98 -28.86
N VAL A 327 2.09 -19.19 -27.84
CA VAL A 327 0.68 -18.91 -27.54
C VAL A 327 0.07 -17.82 -28.43
N LEU A 328 0.85 -16.81 -28.79
CA LEU A 328 0.35 -15.72 -29.63
C LEU A 328 0.25 -16.10 -31.09
N GLU A 329 1.01 -17.09 -31.57
CA GLU A 329 0.98 -17.59 -32.95
C GLU A 329 1.07 -16.45 -34.00
N GLY A 330 1.90 -15.44 -33.72
CA GLY A 330 2.09 -14.27 -34.59
C GLY A 330 1.10 -13.12 -34.38
N ARG A 331 0.20 -13.21 -33.38
CA ARG A 331 -0.56 -12.04 -32.91
C ARG A 331 0.38 -11.02 -32.25
N VAL A 332 0.16 -9.75 -32.55
CA VAL A 332 0.91 -8.63 -31.95
C VAL A 332 0.50 -8.43 -30.49
N ASP A 333 -0.81 -8.44 -30.22
CA ASP A 333 -1.36 -8.16 -28.90
C ASP A 333 -1.74 -9.43 -28.14
N ALA A 334 -1.29 -9.50 -26.89
CA ALA A 334 -1.74 -10.49 -25.92
C ALA A 334 -3.11 -10.10 -25.35
N SER A 335 -4.00 -11.07 -25.23
CA SER A 335 -5.27 -10.91 -24.54
C SER A 335 -5.16 -11.32 -23.07
N PHE A 336 -6.07 -10.82 -22.22
CA PHE A 336 -6.08 -11.21 -20.82
C PHE A 336 -6.33 -12.71 -20.62
N GLU A 337 -7.05 -13.36 -21.54
CA GLU A 337 -7.36 -14.79 -21.48
C GLU A 337 -6.18 -15.69 -21.90
N ASP A 338 -5.25 -15.18 -22.70
CA ASP A 338 -4.04 -15.92 -23.09
C ASP A 338 -3.20 -16.35 -21.89
N ARG A 339 -3.35 -15.67 -20.74
CA ARG A 339 -2.73 -16.08 -19.48
C ARG A 339 -2.93 -17.56 -19.21
N HIS A 340 -4.11 -18.12 -19.48
CA HIS A 340 -4.44 -19.52 -19.20
C HIS A 340 -3.57 -20.50 -19.99
N ALA A 341 -3.05 -20.08 -21.15
CA ALA A 341 -2.12 -20.83 -21.96
C ALA A 341 -0.64 -20.50 -21.70
N MET A 342 -0.34 -19.51 -20.85
CA MET A 342 1.02 -19.07 -20.48
C MET A 342 1.37 -19.33 -19.00
N PRO A 343 1.41 -20.60 -18.55
CA PRO A 343 1.67 -20.92 -17.14
C PRO A 343 3.08 -20.53 -16.67
N TYR A 344 4.09 -20.54 -17.54
CA TYR A 344 5.46 -20.16 -17.16
C TYR A 344 5.59 -18.64 -16.97
N VAL A 345 5.04 -17.84 -17.88
CA VAL A 345 4.99 -16.37 -17.73
C VAL A 345 4.23 -15.99 -16.47
N GLN A 346 3.09 -16.64 -16.19
CA GLN A 346 2.37 -16.43 -14.92
C GLN A 346 3.23 -16.74 -13.70
N ALA A 347 3.95 -17.86 -13.71
CA ALA A 347 4.85 -18.24 -12.63
C ALA A 347 5.96 -17.21 -12.43
N VAL A 348 6.53 -16.67 -13.51
CA VAL A 348 7.57 -15.63 -13.44
C VAL A 348 7.02 -14.32 -12.88
N ILE A 349 5.81 -13.89 -13.29
CA ILE A 349 5.17 -12.69 -12.72
C ILE A 349 4.92 -12.87 -11.22
N HIS A 350 4.42 -14.04 -10.81
CA HIS A 350 4.18 -14.34 -9.40
C HIS A 350 5.47 -14.40 -8.59
N GLU A 351 6.53 -15.01 -9.12
CA GLU A 351 7.83 -15.06 -8.44
C GLU A 351 8.45 -13.67 -8.34
N ALA A 352 8.34 -12.84 -9.39
CA ALA A 352 8.80 -11.47 -9.34
C ALA A 352 8.03 -10.67 -8.27
N GLN A 353 6.70 -10.80 -8.18
CA GLN A 353 5.92 -10.19 -7.10
C GLN A 353 6.36 -10.67 -5.71
N ARG A 354 6.63 -11.99 -5.55
CA ARG A 354 7.13 -12.59 -4.31
C ARG A 354 8.48 -12.01 -3.89
N MET A 355 9.40 -11.84 -4.85
CA MET A 355 10.75 -11.36 -4.61
C MET A 355 10.83 -9.84 -4.40
N SER A 356 10.01 -9.09 -5.14
CA SER A 356 9.97 -7.63 -5.07
C SER A 356 9.43 -7.14 -3.74
N ASP A 357 8.47 -7.88 -3.17
CA ASP A 357 7.84 -7.59 -1.88
C ASP A 357 7.50 -6.10 -1.74
N THR A 358 6.77 -5.56 -2.72
CA THR A 358 6.56 -4.11 -2.94
C THR A 358 6.00 -3.38 -1.71
N VAL A 359 5.28 -4.10 -0.83
CA VAL A 359 4.74 -3.56 0.43
C VAL A 359 5.06 -4.54 1.57
N PRO A 360 6.33 -4.58 2.03
CA PRO A 360 6.86 -5.67 2.86
C PRO A 360 6.28 -5.72 4.28
N LEU A 361 5.68 -4.61 4.71
CA LEU A 361 5.09 -4.42 6.04
C LEU A 361 3.55 -4.31 6.01
N SER A 362 2.96 -4.47 4.81
CA SER A 362 1.55 -4.16 4.51
C SER A 362 1.13 -2.76 5.00
N VAL A 363 -0.18 -2.49 4.98
CA VAL A 363 -0.75 -1.28 5.59
C VAL A 363 -1.02 -1.56 7.07
N PHE A 364 -0.73 -0.60 7.94
CA PHE A 364 -0.93 -0.78 9.39
C PHE A 364 -2.41 -1.05 9.75
N HIS A 365 -2.60 -1.99 10.67
CA HIS A 365 -3.90 -2.34 11.25
C HIS A 365 -3.95 -2.00 12.73
N SER A 366 -5.14 -1.78 13.27
CA SER A 366 -5.37 -1.66 14.71
C SER A 366 -6.56 -2.51 15.17
N THR A 367 -6.56 -2.82 16.47
CA THR A 367 -7.60 -3.62 17.11
C THR A 367 -8.80 -2.75 17.48
N CYS A 368 -9.99 -3.10 16.97
CA CYS A 368 -11.24 -2.40 17.26
C CYS A 368 -11.79 -2.70 18.67
N LYS A 369 -11.36 -3.81 19.27
CA LYS A 369 -11.71 -4.26 20.63
C LYS A 369 -10.58 -5.11 21.21
N ASP A 370 -10.61 -5.35 22.51
CA ASP A 370 -9.71 -6.30 23.16
C ASP A 370 -9.92 -7.67 22.52
N THR A 371 -8.83 -8.29 22.06
CA THR A 371 -8.88 -9.55 21.31
C THR A 371 -7.68 -10.44 21.66
N GLN A 372 -7.67 -11.64 21.09
CA GLN A 372 -6.57 -12.58 21.20
C GLN A 372 -6.07 -12.97 19.81
N LEU A 373 -4.79 -13.30 19.73
CA LEU A 373 -4.16 -13.86 18.54
C LEU A 373 -3.12 -14.88 18.99
N GLN A 374 -3.24 -16.14 18.53
CA GLN A 374 -2.26 -17.18 18.81
C GLN A 374 -1.92 -17.31 20.32
N GLY A 375 -2.92 -17.17 21.18
CA GLY A 375 -2.78 -17.24 22.65
C GLY A 375 -2.32 -15.94 23.34
N TYR A 376 -1.96 -14.90 22.59
CA TYR A 376 -1.61 -13.58 23.14
C TYR A 376 -2.83 -12.68 23.26
N GLN A 377 -2.84 -11.81 24.28
CA GLN A 377 -3.85 -10.79 24.48
C GLN A 377 -3.43 -9.46 23.86
N LEU A 378 -4.33 -8.85 23.10
CA LEU A 378 -4.11 -7.62 22.36
C LEU A 378 -5.17 -6.61 22.77
N PRO A 379 -4.81 -5.52 23.48
CA PRO A 379 -5.78 -4.52 23.90
C PRO A 379 -6.29 -3.72 22.69
N LYS A 380 -7.50 -3.19 22.82
CA LYS A 380 -8.12 -2.22 21.93
C LYS A 380 -7.22 -0.99 21.78
N GLU A 381 -7.15 -0.42 20.58
CA GLU A 381 -6.53 0.89 20.39
C GLU A 381 -7.30 1.96 21.18
N SER A 382 -6.61 2.66 22.10
CA SER A 382 -7.18 3.79 22.81
C SER A 382 -6.99 5.09 22.01
N PRO A 383 -8.06 5.88 21.79
CA PRO A 383 -7.98 7.18 21.11
C PRO A 383 -7.31 8.26 21.96
N SER A 384 -7.15 8.07 23.28
CA SER A 384 -6.53 9.09 24.12
C SER A 384 -4.99 9.15 23.94
N PRO A 385 -4.38 10.34 23.92
CA PRO A 385 -2.91 10.48 23.96
C PRO A 385 -2.30 10.01 25.29
N CYS A 386 -3.12 9.90 26.34
CA CYS A 386 -2.69 9.63 27.71
C CYS A 386 -2.66 8.14 28.08
N HIS A 387 -3.42 7.29 27.39
CA HIS A 387 -3.40 5.85 27.65
C HIS A 387 -2.31 5.14 26.84
N ARG A 388 -1.53 4.33 27.58
CA ARG A 388 -0.22 3.79 27.24
C ARG A 388 -0.21 2.71 26.15
N TRP A 389 -1.33 2.46 25.47
CA TRP A 389 -1.55 1.29 24.62
C TRP A 389 -2.23 1.66 23.29
N ARG A 390 -1.42 1.67 22.22
CA ARG A 390 -1.87 1.72 20.83
C ARG A 390 -1.31 0.48 20.16
N CYS A 391 -2.12 -0.54 19.89
CA CYS A 391 -1.64 -1.73 19.20
C CYS A 391 -1.77 -1.53 17.70
N CYS A 392 -0.66 -1.15 17.07
CA CYS A 392 -0.55 -1.20 15.62
C CYS A 392 0.01 -2.57 15.24
N PHE A 393 -0.50 -3.16 14.17
CA PHE A 393 0.06 -4.39 13.61
C PHE A 393 0.69 -4.09 12.26
N SER A 394 1.86 -4.65 12.04
CA SER A 394 2.50 -4.69 10.74
C SER A 394 2.72 -6.14 10.34
N ILE A 395 2.38 -6.45 9.09
CA ILE A 395 2.45 -7.80 8.56
C ILE A 395 3.76 -7.88 7.79
N ALA A 396 4.71 -8.64 8.32
CA ALA A 396 5.94 -8.93 7.60
C ALA A 396 5.72 -10.22 6.80
N CYS A 397 5.56 -10.06 5.48
CA CYS A 397 5.38 -11.19 4.59
C CYS A 397 6.75 -11.62 4.04
N LYS A 398 7.25 -12.79 4.44
CA LYS A 398 8.32 -13.44 3.70
C LYS A 398 8.02 -14.92 3.59
N SER A 399 7.71 -15.37 2.38
CA SER A 399 7.70 -16.80 2.05
C SER A 399 9.14 -17.22 1.75
N ASP A 400 9.69 -18.10 2.58
CA ASP A 400 11.08 -18.57 2.48
C ASP A 400 11.28 -19.73 1.47
N GLU A 401 10.34 -19.99 0.56
CA GLU A 401 10.48 -21.10 -0.41
C GLU A 401 10.71 -20.61 -1.85
N ALA A 402 11.86 -20.99 -2.40
CA ALA A 402 12.34 -20.66 -3.74
C ALA A 402 11.74 -21.55 -4.85
N LEU A 403 11.61 -20.96 -6.05
CA LEU A 403 11.56 -21.44 -7.46
C LEU A 403 11.45 -22.94 -7.83
N SER A 404 11.83 -23.90 -6.98
CA SER A 404 11.72 -25.34 -7.33
C SER A 404 10.30 -25.92 -7.21
N LYS A 405 9.34 -25.18 -6.63
CA LYS A 405 7.98 -25.68 -6.32
C LYS A 405 6.83 -24.97 -7.05
N CYS A 406 7.11 -23.97 -7.90
CA CYS A 406 6.11 -23.18 -8.63
C CYS A 406 5.25 -23.99 -9.62
N GLN A 407 5.55 -25.26 -9.87
CA GLN A 407 4.73 -26.13 -10.72
C GLN A 407 3.45 -26.64 -10.05
N SER A 408 3.23 -26.39 -8.75
CA SER A 408 2.21 -27.12 -7.97
C SER A 408 0.86 -26.43 -7.76
N GLY A 409 0.62 -25.22 -8.27
CA GLY A 409 -0.67 -24.48 -8.15
C GLY A 409 -1.05 -24.03 -6.73
N ARG A 410 -0.72 -24.81 -5.69
CA ARG A 410 -1.00 -24.53 -4.27
C ARG A 410 -0.29 -23.27 -3.74
N GLN A 411 0.92 -22.98 -4.22
CA GLN A 411 1.64 -21.75 -3.82
C GLN A 411 1.01 -20.48 -4.42
N GLN A 412 0.22 -20.58 -5.48
CA GLN A 412 -0.42 -19.42 -6.14
C GLN A 412 -1.53 -18.83 -5.26
N GLU A 413 -2.31 -19.68 -4.59
CA GLU A 413 -3.29 -19.25 -3.60
C GLU A 413 -2.63 -18.65 -2.36
N ASP A 414 -1.55 -19.27 -1.86
CA ASP A 414 -0.85 -18.81 -0.65
C ASP A 414 -0.19 -17.43 -0.83
N LEU A 415 0.32 -17.11 -2.03
CA LEU A 415 0.89 -15.79 -2.37
C LEU A 415 -0.18 -14.69 -2.47
N GLN A 416 -1.33 -15.02 -3.07
CA GLN A 416 -2.47 -14.11 -3.12
C GLN A 416 -3.02 -13.89 -1.70
N LEU A 417 -3.00 -14.94 -0.88
CA LEU A 417 -3.41 -14.91 0.52
C LEU A 417 -2.55 -14.00 1.39
N SER A 418 -1.25 -13.93 1.16
CA SER A 418 -0.34 -13.16 2.01
C SER A 418 -0.25 -11.68 1.68
N THR A 419 -0.56 -11.28 0.44
CA THR A 419 -0.24 -9.93 -0.06
C THR A 419 -1.43 -8.97 -0.02
N PHE A 420 -2.66 -9.46 -0.21
CA PHE A 420 -3.82 -8.58 -0.46
C PHE A 420 -5.14 -9.02 0.19
N THR A 421 -5.12 -9.89 1.20
CA THR A 421 -6.36 -10.49 1.75
C THR A 421 -6.98 -9.74 2.92
N GLY A 422 -8.17 -10.24 3.31
CA GLY A 422 -9.00 -9.73 4.38
C GLY A 422 -10.11 -8.81 3.88
N ARG A 423 -11.01 -8.42 4.79
CA ARG A 423 -12.09 -7.46 4.46
C ARG A 423 -11.53 -6.11 4.02
N ALA A 424 -10.38 -5.71 4.55
CA ALA A 424 -9.64 -4.52 4.18
C ALA A 424 -8.51 -4.78 3.16
N GLY A 425 -8.57 -5.90 2.43
CA GLY A 425 -7.62 -6.23 1.35
C GLY A 425 -7.66 -5.23 0.19
N CYS A 426 -6.73 -5.35 -0.74
CA CYS A 426 -6.57 -4.39 -1.85
C CYS A 426 -7.88 -4.23 -2.65
N VAL A 427 -8.23 -2.97 -2.93
CA VAL A 427 -9.45 -2.59 -3.67
C VAL A 427 -9.24 -2.74 -5.18
N ILE A 428 -8.01 -2.53 -5.66
CA ILE A 428 -7.65 -2.53 -7.08
C ILE A 428 -7.31 -3.95 -7.56
N GLN A 429 -7.07 -4.90 -6.65
CA GLN A 429 -6.86 -6.28 -7.03
C GLN A 429 -8.18 -6.90 -7.52
N ASN A 430 -8.20 -7.29 -8.80
CA ASN A 430 -9.25 -8.17 -9.29
C ASN A 430 -9.06 -9.54 -8.63
N LYS A 431 -9.97 -9.93 -7.73
CA LYS A 431 -9.96 -11.27 -7.14
C LYS A 431 -10.32 -12.24 -8.25
N PHE A 432 -9.37 -13.09 -8.62
CA PHE A 432 -9.58 -14.16 -9.57
C PHE A 432 -10.71 -15.06 -9.05
N GLY A 433 -11.88 -14.93 -9.66
CA GLY A 433 -12.99 -15.83 -9.41
C GLY A 433 -12.72 -17.13 -10.16
N HIS A 434 -12.49 -18.22 -9.44
CA HIS A 434 -12.92 -19.50 -9.97
C HIS A 434 -14.44 -19.44 -9.99
N ASN A 435 -15.05 -19.46 -11.18
CA ASN A 435 -16.39 -19.99 -11.33
C ASN A 435 -16.33 -21.44 -10.82
N GLY A 436 -16.77 -21.65 -9.58
CA GLY A 436 -17.09 -22.97 -9.08
C GLY A 436 -18.39 -23.40 -9.73
N ASP A 437 -18.28 -24.02 -10.90
CA ASP A 437 -19.29 -24.98 -11.35
C ASP A 437 -19.03 -26.29 -10.61
N SER A 438 -19.70 -26.48 -9.47
CA SER A 438 -20.33 -27.74 -9.03
C SER A 438 -21.19 -27.51 -7.79
#